data_AF-A0A381Y4D2-F1
#
_entry.id   AF-A0A381Y4D2-F1
#
_cell.length_a   1.000
_cell.length_b   1.000
_cell.length_c   1.000
_cell.angle_alpha   90.00
_cell.angle_beta   90.00
_cell.angle_gamma   90.00
#
_symmetry.space_group_name_H-M   'P 1'
#
loop_
_entity.id
_entity.type
_entity.pdbx_description
1 polymer ?
#
loop_
_entity_poly.entity_id
_entity_poly.type
_entity_poly.pdbx_seq_one_letter_code
_entity_poly.pdbx_strand_id
1 'polypeptide(L)' 'MKTQYRAVVIGGGIVGSSTLYHLAKMGWKDVVLLEKNEYTS' A
#
# COMPACT_ATOMS: atom_id res chain seq x y z
N MET A 1 -15.37 2.77 3.51
CA MET A 1 -14.02 2.19 3.62
C MET A 1 -14.15 0.68 3.51
N LYS A 2 -13.34 0.00 2.68
CA LYS A 2 -13.37 -1.47 2.62
C LYS A 2 -12.76 -2.06 3.90
N THR A 3 -13.32 -3.17 4.39
CA THR A 3 -12.84 -3.89 5.59
C THR A 3 -11.97 -5.10 5.25
N GLN A 4 -11.89 -5.45 3.96
CA GLN A 4 -11.06 -6.54 3.45
C GLN A 4 -10.25 -6.05 2.24
N TYR A 5 -9.01 -6.50 2.17
CA TYR A 5 -8.06 -6.23 1.10
C TYR A 5 -7.32 -7.52 0.78
N ARG A 6 -6.92 -7.67 -0.48
CA ARG A 6 -6.08 -8.79 -0.94
C ARG A 6 -4.69 -8.73 -0.31
N ALA A 7 -4.14 -7.52 -0.16
CA ALA A 7 -2.88 -7.29 0.54
C ALA A 7 -2.88 -5.92 1.20
N VAL A 8 -2.25 -5.84 2.37
CA VAL A 8 -2.06 -4.60 3.13
C VAL A 8 -0.56 -4.40 3.32
N VAL A 9 -0.02 -3.28 2.85
CA VAL A 9 1.38 -2.87 3.06
C VAL A 9 1.42 -1.92 4.25
N ILE A 10 2.20 -2.25 5.28
CA ILE A 10 2.32 -1.44 6.49
C ILE A 10 3.67 -0.71 6.47
N GLY A 11 3.64 0.61 6.45
CA GLY A 11 4.81 1.50 6.36
C GLY A 11 4.96 2.15 4.97
N GLY A 12 4.96 3.48 4.95
CA GLY A 12 4.99 4.36 3.79
C GLY A 12 6.38 4.75 3.28
N GLY A 13 7.44 4.12 3.78
CA GLY A 13 8.81 4.36 3.27
C GLY A 13 8.99 3.94 1.81
N ILE A 14 10.21 4.13 1.29
CA ILE A 14 10.56 3.78 -0.11
C ILE A 14 10.21 2.32 -0.46
N VAL A 15 10.45 1.40 0.47
CA VAL A 15 10.19 -0.03 0.27
C VAL A 15 8.69 -0.32 0.22
N GLY A 16 7.90 0.20 1.17
CA GLY A 16 6.46 -0.06 1.20
C GLY A 16 5.74 0.54 0.00
N SER A 17 6.14 1.75 -0.39
CA SER A 17 5.60 2.46 -1.54
C SER A 17 5.95 1.76 -2.85
N SER A 18 7.20 1.35 -3.02
CA SER A 18 7.64 0.55 -4.17
C SER A 18 6.91 -0.79 -4.23
N THR A 19 6.71 -1.45 -3.10
CA THR A 19 5.97 -2.72 -3.02
C THR A 19 4.52 -2.53 -3.47
N LEU A 20 3.80 -1.54 -2.92
CA LEU A 20 2.43 -1.25 -3.32
C LEU A 20 2.33 -0.92 -4.82
N TYR A 21 3.25 -0.08 -5.32
CA TYR A 21 3.32 0.29 -6.75
C TYR A 21 3.48 -0.93 -7.64
N HIS A 22 4.44 -1.83 -7.34
CA HIS A 22 4.68 -3.01 -8.16
C HIS A 22 3.52 -4.01 -8.08
N LEU A 23 2.90 -4.19 -6.91
CA LEU A 23 1.68 -5.01 -6.79
C LEU A 23 0.56 -4.48 -7.70
N ALA A 24 0.28 -3.17 -7.64
CA ALA A 24 -0.72 -2.54 -8.49
C ALA A 24 -0.36 -2.64 -9.98
N LYS A 25 0.92 -2.43 -10.33
CA LYS A 25 1.44 -2.54 -11.71
C LYS A 25 1.32 -3.95 -12.27
N MET A 26 1.49 -4.98 -11.44
CA MET A 26 1.27 -6.38 -11.81
C MET A 26 -0.22 -6.75 -11.91
N GLY A 27 -1.13 -5.77 -11.77
CA GLY A 27 -2.57 -5.96 -11.92
C GLY A 27 -3.28 -6.42 -10.65
N TRP A 28 -2.60 -6.44 -9.50
CA TRP A 28 -3.29 -6.74 -8.25
C TRP A 28 -4.32 -5.65 -7.95
N LYS A 29 -5.53 -6.09 -7.66
CA LYS A 29 -6.64 -5.25 -7.20
C LYS A 29 -6.81 -5.41 -5.70
N ASP A 30 -7.44 -4.43 -5.07
CA ASP A 30 -7.71 -4.41 -3.62
C ASP A 30 -6.44 -4.50 -2.76
N VAL A 31 -5.43 -3.70 -3.12
CA VAL A 31 -4.23 -3.48 -2.31
C VAL A 31 -4.27 -2.10 -1.68
N VAL A 32 -3.78 -1.98 -0.44
CA VAL A 32 -3.76 -0.71 0.30
C VAL A 32 -2.46 -0.57 1.08
N LEU A 33 -2.01 0.67 1.28
CA LEU A 33 -0.89 1.00 2.16
C LEU A 33 -1.41 1.77 3.38
N LEU A 34 -0.92 1.40 4.56
CA LEU A 34 -1.19 2.06 5.83
C LEU A 34 0.12 2.65 6.38
N GLU A 35 0.10 3.94 6.70
CA GLU A 35 1.18 4.65 7.38
C GLU A 35 0.62 5.24 8.69
N LYS A 36 1.46 5.28 9.73
CA LYS A 36 1.09 5.79 11.05
C LYS A 36 0.91 7.31 11.04
N ASN A 37 1.74 8.00 10.27
CA ASN A 37 1.75 9.45 10.15
C ASN A 37 1.17 9.91 8.81
N GLU A 38 1.21 11.22 8.56
CA GLU A 38 0.98 11.75 7.22
C GLU A 38 2.02 11.17 6.25
N TYR A 39 1.53 10.73 5.09
CA TYR A 39 2.38 10.14 4.07
C TYR A 39 3.05 11.27 3.30
N THR A 40 4.36 11.41 3.48
CA THR A 40 5.16 12.60 3.09
C THR A 40 4.71 13.90 3.80
N SER A 41 5.49 14.98 3.66
CA SER A 41 5.27 16.27 4.33
C SER A 41 4.46 17.23 3.49
#